data_AF-A0A933LTX4-F1
#
_entry.id   AF-A0A933LTX4-F1
#
_cell.length_a   1.000
_cell.length_b   1.000
_cell.length_c   1.000
_cell.angle_alpha   90.00
_cell.angle_beta   90.00
_cell.angle_gamma   90.00
#
_symmetry.space_group_name_H-M   'P 1'
#
loop_
_entity.id
_entity.type
_entity.pdbx_description
1 polymer ?
#
loop_
_entity_poly.entity_id
_entity_poly.type
_entity_poly.pdbx_seq_one_letter_code
_entity_poly.pdbx_strand_id
1 'polypeptide(L)'
;MVLTSAKLNTGFAAKGPHLGIPRKLAEALGLWPELPEDAYSLVASTAGGAVSLDICPGAFEVEVVTEDRTVGPIQAHAVILHARREALISDVLGDSLWIVPVRAGPGIWRFRDEPDRERSSVRSQVW
;
A
#
# COMPACT_ATOMS: atom_id res chain seq x y z
N MET A 1 -4.80 8.12 13.13
CA MET A 1 -3.52 7.63 12.57
C MET A 1 -3.44 6.13 12.80
N VAL A 2 -3.11 5.35 11.77
CA VAL A 2 -2.94 3.90 11.84
C VAL A 2 -1.52 3.56 11.41
N LEU A 3 -0.80 2.79 12.23
CA LEU A 3 0.51 2.24 11.87
C LEU A 3 0.34 0.77 11.45
N THR A 4 0.88 0.41 10.29
CA THR A 4 0.84 -0.96 9.77
C THR A 4 2.07 -1.27 8.95
N SER A 5 2.41 -2.55 8.81
CA SER A 5 3.28 -3.00 7.71
C SER A 5 2.48 -3.05 6.40
N ALA A 6 3.15 -2.84 5.26
CA ALA A 6 2.59 -3.07 3.95
C ALA A 6 3.60 -3.77 3.03
N LYS A 7 3.10 -4.65 2.17
CA LYS A 7 3.91 -5.41 1.21
C LYS A 7 4.09 -4.60 -0.06
N LEU A 8 5.33 -4.34 -0.44
CA LEU A 8 5.68 -3.81 -1.75
C LEU A 8 6.04 -4.95 -2.72
N ASN A 9 5.49 -4.91 -3.93
CA ASN A 9 5.93 -5.73 -5.06
C ASN A 9 5.58 -5.04 -6.38
N THR A 10 6.20 -5.45 -7.47
CA THR A 10 5.97 -4.88 -8.82
C THR A 10 4.74 -5.48 -9.53
N GLY A 11 3.97 -6.34 -8.87
CA GLY A 11 2.76 -6.96 -9.41
C GLY A 11 1.49 -6.13 -9.19
N PHE A 12 1.56 -5.06 -8.39
CA PHE A 12 0.48 -4.11 -8.22
C PHE A 12 0.77 -2.82 -9.00
N ALA A 13 0.57 -2.91 -10.32
CA ALA A 13 0.70 -1.77 -11.22
C ALA A 13 -0.59 -0.93 -11.22
N ALA A 14 -0.46 0.36 -10.95
CA ALA A 14 -1.57 1.31 -11.00
C ALA A 14 -1.13 2.62 -11.68
N LYS A 15 -2.09 3.40 -12.19
CA LYS A 15 -1.77 4.70 -12.84
C LYS A 15 -1.34 5.80 -11.85
N GLY A 16 -1.61 5.61 -10.56
CA GLY A 16 -1.35 6.59 -9.51
C GLY A 16 -1.03 5.90 -8.18
N PRO A 17 -0.78 6.68 -7.10
CA PRO A 17 -0.49 6.12 -5.79
C PRO A 17 -1.71 5.40 -5.20
N HIS A 18 -1.64 4.08 -5.13
CA HIS A 18 -2.68 3.25 -4.51
C HIS A 18 -2.09 2.44 -3.36
N LEU A 19 -2.85 2.34 -2.27
CA LEU A 19 -2.61 1.40 -1.19
C LEU A 19 -3.79 0.41 -1.14
N GLY A 20 -3.49 -0.84 -1.44
CA GLY A 20 -4.41 -1.94 -1.26
C GLY A 20 -4.52 -2.26 0.22
N ILE A 21 -5.72 -2.25 0.77
CA ILE A 21 -5.95 -2.49 2.19
C ILE A 21 -6.91 -3.67 2.40
N PRO A 22 -6.64 -4.54 3.38
CA PRO A 22 -7.61 -5.54 3.81
C PRO A 22 -8.90 -4.89 4.30
N ARG A 23 -10.02 -5.59 4.19
CA ARG A 23 -11.32 -5.11 4.67
C ARG A 23 -11.28 -4.61 6.13
N LYS A 24 -10.62 -5.33 7.02
CA LYS A 24 -10.50 -4.91 8.44
C LYS A 24 -9.69 -3.64 8.64
N LEU A 25 -8.70 -3.37 7.78
CA LEU A 25 -7.99 -2.10 7.79
C LEU A 25 -8.89 -0.99 7.24
N ALA A 26 -9.71 -1.26 6.21
CA ALA A 26 -10.71 -0.31 5.72
C ALA A 26 -11.75 0.02 6.81
N GLU A 27 -12.21 -0.98 7.57
CA GLU A 27 -13.10 -0.79 8.74
C GLU A 27 -12.44 0.11 9.80
N ALA A 28 -11.17 -0.14 10.14
CA ALA A 28 -10.43 0.68 11.09
C ALA A 28 -10.18 2.13 10.61
N LEU A 29 -10.18 2.35 9.30
CA LEU A 29 -10.05 3.66 8.66
C LEU A 29 -11.41 4.33 8.37
N GLY A 30 -12.54 3.68 8.68
CA GLY A 30 -13.87 4.22 8.40
C GLY A 30 -14.26 4.24 6.92
N LEU A 31 -13.60 3.44 6.08
CA LEU A 31 -13.86 3.31 4.64
C LEU A 31 -14.78 2.12 4.31
N TRP A 32 -15.17 1.33 5.31
CA TRP A 32 -16.04 0.15 5.17
C TRP A 32 -16.83 -0.03 6.47
N PRO A 33 -18.10 -0.53 6.45
CA PRO A 33 -18.87 -1.03 5.32
C PRO A 33 -19.52 0.01 4.42
N GLU A 34 -19.69 1.23 4.92
CA GLU A 34 -20.23 2.34 4.14
C GLU A 34 -19.08 2.98 3.37
N LEU A 35 -19.10 2.83 2.04
CA LEU A 35 -18.12 3.42 1.16
C LEU A 35 -18.34 4.94 1.07
N PRO A 36 -17.27 5.75 0.91
CA PRO A 36 -17.38 7.17 0.58
C PRO A 36 -18.23 7.42 -0.69
N GLU A 37 -18.87 8.59 -0.79
CA GLU A 37 -19.74 8.93 -1.95
C GLU A 37 -19.02 8.90 -3.30
N ASP A 38 -17.72 9.23 -3.33
CA ASP A 38 -16.89 9.25 -4.53
C ASP A 38 -16.21 7.90 -4.80
N ALA A 39 -16.48 6.88 -3.98
CA ALA A 39 -15.97 5.54 -4.21
C ALA A 39 -16.62 4.91 -5.45
N TYR A 40 -15.83 4.11 -6.17
CA TYR A 40 -16.30 3.41 -7.35
C TYR A 40 -15.68 2.01 -7.43
N SER A 41 -16.40 1.10 -8.08
CA SER A 41 -15.89 -0.26 -8.33
C SER A 41 -15.34 -0.36 -9.75
N LEU A 42 -14.21 -1.05 -9.92
CA LEU A 42 -13.71 -1.46 -11.24
C LEU A 42 -13.41 -2.95 -11.28
N VAL A 43 -13.50 -3.54 -12.47
CA VAL A 43 -13.07 -4.93 -12.69
C VAL A 43 -11.62 -4.92 -13.14
N ALA A 44 -10.73 -5.46 -12.33
CA ALA A 44 -9.33 -5.63 -12.66
C ALA A 44 -9.07 -7.07 -13.14
N SER A 45 -8.38 -7.19 -14.27
CA SER A 45 -7.83 -8.47 -14.72
C SER A 45 -6.57 -8.80 -13.92
N THR A 46 -6.62 -9.85 -13.12
CA THR A 46 -5.47 -10.37 -12.37
C THR A 46 -5.02 -11.70 -12.94
N ALA A 47 -3.85 -12.19 -12.53
CA ALA A 47 -3.40 -13.54 -12.87
C ALA A 47 -4.38 -14.64 -12.39
N GLY A 48 -5.21 -14.36 -11.38
CA GLY A 48 -6.24 -15.27 -10.86
C GLY A 48 -7.63 -15.08 -11.49
N GLY A 49 -7.76 -14.24 -12.52
CA GLY A 49 -9.03 -13.88 -13.15
C GLY A 49 -9.50 -12.47 -12.81
N ALA A 50 -10.71 -12.14 -13.27
CA ALA A 50 -11.33 -10.85 -13.04
C ALA A 50 -11.77 -10.70 -11.58
N VAL A 51 -11.37 -9.61 -10.94
CA VAL A 51 -11.75 -9.25 -9.56
C VAL A 51 -12.38 -7.86 -9.56
N SER A 52 -13.51 -7.72 -8.87
CA SER A 52 -14.09 -6.41 -8.57
C SER A 52 -13.30 -5.77 -7.42
N LEU A 53 -12.87 -4.53 -7.61
CA LEU A 53 -12.12 -3.74 -6.65
C LEU A 53 -12.91 -2.48 -6.32
N ASP A 54 -13.13 -2.24 -5.04
CA ASP A 54 -13.72 -0.97 -4.56
C ASP A 54 -12.59 0.01 -4.29
N ILE A 55 -12.67 1.18 -4.92
CA ILE A 55 -11.65 2.23 -4.86
C ILE A 55 -12.23 3.45 -4.18
N CYS A 56 -11.55 3.94 -3.14
CA CYS A 56 -11.86 5.20 -2.46
C CYS A 56 -10.80 6.24 -2.86
N PRO A 57 -11.13 7.22 -3.71
CA PRO A 57 -10.15 8.17 -4.20
C PRO A 57 -9.59 9.06 -3.10
N GLY A 58 -8.26 9.28 -3.09
CA GLY A 58 -7.63 10.26 -2.19
C GLY A 58 -7.93 10.04 -0.70
N ALA A 59 -8.21 8.79 -0.31
CA ALA A 59 -8.79 8.45 0.98
C ALA A 59 -7.90 8.78 2.19
N PHE A 60 -6.58 8.82 1.99
CA PHE A 60 -5.62 9.11 3.06
C PHE A 60 -4.27 9.57 2.53
N GLU A 61 -3.48 10.08 3.46
CA GLU A 61 -2.04 10.31 3.31
C GLU A 61 -1.26 9.12 3.84
N VAL A 62 -0.21 8.72 3.12
CA VAL A 62 0.68 7.60 3.48
C VAL A 62 2.07 8.13 3.73
N GLU A 63 2.69 7.65 4.81
CA GLU A 63 4.07 7.90 5.18
C GLU A 63 4.80 6.58 5.44
N VAL A 64 6.10 6.53 5.15
CA VAL A 64 7.01 5.45 5.59
C VAL A 64 7.72 5.92 6.84
N VAL A 65 7.51 5.21 7.94
CA VAL A 65 8.16 5.50 9.23
C VAL A 65 9.27 4.49 9.49
N THR A 66 10.48 4.98 9.72
CA THR A 66 11.63 4.19 10.18
C THR A 66 12.11 4.70 11.54
N GLU A 67 13.12 4.05 12.11
CA GLU A 67 13.71 4.42 13.41
C GLU A 67 14.31 5.83 13.46
N ASP A 68 14.65 6.38 12.29
CA ASP A 68 15.47 7.58 12.13
C ASP A 68 14.85 8.65 11.23
N ARG A 69 13.86 8.31 10.40
CA ARG A 69 13.22 9.25 9.48
C ARG A 69 11.80 8.84 9.10
N THR A 70 11.03 9.83 8.66
CA THR A 70 9.72 9.63 8.02
C THR A 70 9.77 10.21 6.61
N VAL A 71 9.20 9.50 5.63
CA VAL A 71 9.10 9.97 4.24
C VAL A 71 7.63 10.00 3.81
N GLY A 72 7.20 11.14 3.26
CA GLY A 72 5.81 11.45 2.91
C GLY A 72 5.44 12.85 3.41
N PRO A 73 4.14 13.17 3.52
CA PRO A 73 2.99 12.34 3.12
C PRO A 73 2.80 12.26 1.60
N ILE A 74 2.26 11.13 1.13
CA ILE A 74 1.77 10.97 -0.25
C ILE A 74 0.27 10.69 -0.19
N GLN A 75 -0.54 11.53 -0.83
CA GLN A 75 -1.97 11.26 -0.99
C GLN A 75 -2.17 10.01 -1.85
N ALA A 76 -2.95 9.05 -1.36
CA ALA A 76 -3.17 7.78 -2.03
C ALA A 76 -4.66 7.41 -2.11
N HIS A 77 -5.02 6.65 -3.13
CA HIS A 77 -6.32 6.01 -3.22
C HIS A 77 -6.30 4.69 -2.42
N ALA A 78 -7.39 4.40 -1.71
CA ALA A 78 -7.56 3.09 -1.09
C ALA A 78 -8.13 2.10 -2.11
N VAL A 79 -7.60 0.88 -2.14
CA VAL A 79 -8.21 -0.25 -2.86
C VAL A 79 -8.59 -1.30 -1.84
N ILE A 80 -9.89 -1.58 -1.66
CA ILE A 80 -10.34 -2.56 -0.69
C ILE A 80 -10.15 -3.97 -1.27
N LEU A 81 -9.20 -4.72 -0.70
CA LEU A 81 -8.84 -6.06 -1.13
C LEU A 81 -9.53 -7.11 -0.25
N HIS A 82 -10.79 -7.43 -0.56
CA HIS A 82 -11.67 -8.29 0.25
C HIS A 82 -11.07 -9.62 0.68
N ALA A 83 -10.26 -10.27 -0.16
CA ALA A 83 -9.64 -11.57 0.11
C ALA A 83 -8.23 -11.49 0.73
N ARG A 84 -7.65 -10.29 0.88
CA ARG A 84 -6.29 -10.09 1.42
C ARG A 84 -6.33 -9.82 2.91
N ARG A 85 -5.20 -10.05 3.55
CA ARG A 85 -4.99 -9.88 4.99
C ARG A 85 -3.86 -8.92 5.35
N GLU A 86 -3.13 -8.43 4.35
CA GLU A 86 -2.01 -7.50 4.51
C GLU A 86 -2.21 -6.32 3.55
N ALA A 87 -1.71 -5.14 3.94
CA ALA A 87 -1.68 -3.99 3.05
C ALA A 87 -0.67 -4.19 1.91
N LEU A 88 -0.93 -3.58 0.76
CA LEU A 88 -0.19 -3.74 -0.49
C LEU A 88 0.10 -2.38 -1.10
N ILE A 89 1.38 -2.08 -1.29
CA ILE A 89 1.86 -0.83 -1.90
C ILE A 89 1.93 -1.03 -3.41
N SER A 90 1.29 -0.14 -4.18
CA SER A 90 1.48 -0.08 -5.64
C SER A 90 2.88 0.40 -6.00
N ASP A 91 3.34 0.07 -7.20
CA ASP A 91 4.63 0.54 -7.72
C ASP A 91 4.78 2.07 -7.67
N VAL A 92 3.76 2.81 -8.10
CA VAL A 92 3.76 4.29 -8.08
C VAL A 92 3.83 4.83 -6.65
N LEU A 93 3.10 4.25 -5.69
CA LEU A 93 3.16 4.69 -4.30
C LEU A 93 4.52 4.39 -3.68
N GLY A 94 5.07 3.20 -3.93
CA GLY A 94 6.39 2.80 -3.44
C GLY A 94 7.50 3.73 -3.96
N ASP A 95 7.45 4.07 -5.25
CA ASP A 95 8.36 5.02 -5.87
C ASP A 95 8.24 6.42 -5.28
N SER A 96 7.01 6.90 -5.08
CA SER A 96 6.71 8.22 -4.48
C SER A 96 7.19 8.33 -3.03
N LEU A 97 7.19 7.22 -2.30
CA LEU A 97 7.74 7.09 -0.94
C LEU A 97 9.25 6.81 -0.92
N TRP A 98 9.90 6.85 -2.07
CA TRP A 98 11.33 6.65 -2.28
C TRP A 98 11.81 5.26 -1.86
N ILE A 99 10.93 4.25 -1.79
CA ILE A 99 11.30 2.88 -1.44
C ILE A 99 11.93 2.20 -2.66
N VAL A 100 13.15 1.70 -2.50
CA VAL A 100 13.84 0.89 -3.51
C VAL A 100 14.05 -0.53 -2.97
N PRO A 101 13.38 -1.56 -3.52
CA PRO A 101 13.67 -2.94 -3.19
C PRO A 101 15.09 -3.33 -3.60
N VAL A 102 15.88 -3.90 -2.68
CA VAL A 102 17.24 -4.38 -2.97
C VAL A 102 17.25 -5.90 -3.09
N ARG A 103 16.68 -6.59 -2.08
CA ARG A 103 16.51 -8.06 -2.09
C ARG A 103 15.15 -8.42 -1.52
N ALA A 104 14.20 -8.74 -2.40
CA ALA A 104 12.80 -8.97 -2.02
C ALA A 104 12.61 -10.16 -1.06
N GLY A 105 13.30 -11.29 -1.30
CA GLY A 105 13.20 -12.50 -0.48
C GLY A 105 13.46 -12.27 1.01
N PRO A 106 14.62 -11.71 1.40
CA PRO A 106 14.90 -11.36 2.79
C PRO A 106 14.27 -10.04 3.26
N GLY A 107 13.52 -9.33 2.40
CA GLY A 107 12.92 -8.04 2.75
C GLY A 107 13.93 -6.92 2.94
N ILE A 108 14.97 -6.86 2.11
CA ILE A 108 15.95 -5.77 2.13
C ILE A 108 15.58 -4.70 1.13
N TRP A 109 15.58 -3.46 1.58
CA TRP A 109 15.23 -2.27 0.82
C TRP A 109 16.09 -1.08 1.25
N ARG A 110 15.99 0.05 0.56
CA ARG A 110 16.62 1.32 0.95
C ARG A 110 15.76 2.48 0.53
N PHE A 111 16.01 3.66 1.08
CA PHE A 111 15.51 4.87 0.45
C PHE A 111 16.34 5.23 -0.77
N ARG A 112 15.71 5.88 -1.75
CA ARG A 112 16.36 6.25 -3.02
C ARG A 112 17.62 7.10 -2.82
N ASP A 113 17.57 8.02 -1.86
CA ASP A 113 18.64 8.96 -1.47
C ASP A 113 19.71 8.35 -0.55
N GLU A 114 19.58 7.07 -0.18
CA GLU A 114 20.53 6.36 0.68
C GLU A 114 21.11 5.11 -0.04
N PRO A 115 21.95 5.27 -1.08
CA PRO A 115 22.42 4.15 -1.89
C PRO A 115 23.19 3.07 -1.13
N ASP A 116 23.91 3.46 -0.07
CA ASP A 116 24.78 2.57 0.70
C ASP A 116 24.13 2.07 2.00
N ARG A 117 22.86 2.44 2.26
CA ARG A 117 22.16 2.05 3.51
C ARG A 117 21.04 1.07 3.22
N GLU A 118 21.29 -0.19 3.52
CA GLU A 118 20.25 -1.23 3.52
C GLU A 118 19.41 -1.18 4.79
N ARG A 119 18.11 -1.42 4.61
CA ARG A 119 17.09 -1.48 5.65
C ARG A 119 16.38 -2.83 5.58
N SER A 120 15.99 -3.35 6.73
CA SER A 120 15.22 -4.59 6.85
C SER A 120 13.75 -4.28 7.01
N SER A 121 12.89 -5.02 6.29
CA SER A 121 11.44 -4.97 6.49
C SER A 121 11.06 -5.41 7.90
N VAL A 122 10.00 -4.79 8.42
CA VAL A 122 9.34 -5.25 9.65
C VAL A 122 8.59 -6.56 9.42
N ARG A 123 8.16 -7.21 10.50
CA ARG A 123 7.27 -8.38 10.40
C ARG A 123 5.94 -7.97 9.76
N SER A 124 5.42 -8.86 8.92
CA SER A 124 4.06 -8.75 8.39
C SER A 124 3.03 -8.59 9.50
N GLN A 125 2.21 -7.56 9.35
CA GLN A 125 1.01 -7.32 10.13
C GLN A 125 -0.20 -7.80 9.34
N VAL A 126 -0.95 -8.68 10.00
CA VAL A 126 -2.18 -9.26 9.47
C VAL A 126 -3.37 -8.54 10.11
N TRP A 127 -4.31 -8.15 9.27
CA TRP A 127 -5.60 -7.59 9.66
C TRP A 127 -6.65 -8.71 9.70
#